data_AF-A0A9Q0VAP9-F1
#
_entry.id   AF-A0A9Q0VAP9-F1
#
_cell.length_a   1.000
_cell.length_b   1.000
_cell.length_c   1.000
_cell.angle_alpha   90.00
_cell.angle_beta   90.00
_cell.angle_gamma   90.00
#
_symmetry.space_group_name_H-M   'P 1'
#
loop_
_entity.id
_entity.type
_entity.pdbx_description
1 polymer ?
#
loop_
_entity_poly.entity_id
_entity_poly.type
_entity_poly.pdbx_seq_one_letter_code
_entity_poly.pdbx_strand_id
1 'polypeptide(L)'
;MDPYPSTSIAQKTWELENNIIPIDKAIPTTTDTSSSSSSSDAIFYYDEAAHAKFQQEKPWSNDPNYFRRVKISALALLKMVVHARSGGTIEVMGLMQGKTDGDSIIVMDAFALPVEGTETRVNAQADAYEYMVDYSQTNKQAGRLENVVGWYHSHPGYGCWLSGIDVSTQMLNQQYQEPFLAVVIDPTRTVSAGKVEIGAFRTYPEGYKPPDDPVSEYQTIPLNKIEDFGVHCKQYYSLDITYFKSSLDCHLLDLLWNKYWVNTLSSSPLLGNGDYVAGQICDLAEKLEHAENQLAHSRLGPSMAPQRKNDEESQLAKITRDSAKITVEQVHGLMSQVIKDILFNSVHQSNRSKTEPSGPEPMVES
;
A
#
# COMPACT_ATOMS: atom_id res chain seq x y z
N MET A 1 -36.83 -3.85 2.57
CA MET A 1 -36.07 -4.47 3.67
C MET A 1 -34.94 -5.23 3.02
N ASP A 2 -33.71 -4.73 3.11
CA ASP A 2 -32.57 -5.33 2.43
C ASP A 2 -32.25 -6.71 3.03
N PRO A 3 -32.12 -7.77 2.20
CA PRO A 3 -32.05 -9.14 2.69
C PRO A 3 -30.71 -9.53 3.32
N TYR A 4 -29.69 -8.66 3.34
CA TYR A 4 -28.36 -8.99 3.86
C TYR A 4 -27.70 -7.83 4.64
N PRO A 5 -28.16 -7.54 5.86
CA PRO A 5 -27.56 -6.48 6.69
C PRO A 5 -26.10 -6.75 7.09
N SER A 6 -25.65 -8.02 7.11
CA SER A 6 -24.28 -8.39 7.51
C SER A 6 -23.22 -8.12 6.44
N THR A 7 -23.54 -8.32 5.16
CA THR A 7 -22.61 -8.01 4.05
C THR A 7 -22.42 -6.51 3.88
N SER A 8 -23.48 -5.71 4.07
CA SER A 8 -23.38 -4.25 4.04
C SER A 8 -22.48 -3.68 5.13
N ILE A 9 -22.49 -4.27 6.33
CA ILE A 9 -21.61 -3.87 7.43
C ILE A 9 -20.16 -4.24 7.14
N ALA A 10 -19.90 -5.47 6.68
CA ALA A 10 -18.54 -5.92 6.35
C ALA A 10 -17.91 -5.08 5.21
N GLN A 11 -18.70 -4.73 4.19
CA GLN A 11 -18.27 -3.83 3.12
C GLN A 11 -17.91 -2.44 3.64
N LYS A 12 -18.75 -1.84 4.48
CA LYS A 12 -18.48 -0.51 5.05
C LYS A 12 -17.25 -0.49 5.95
N THR A 13 -17.02 -1.55 6.74
CA THR A 13 -15.82 -1.69 7.55
C THR A 13 -14.57 -1.74 6.67
N TRP A 14 -14.60 -2.55 5.61
CA TRP A 14 -13.49 -2.63 4.65
C TRP A 14 -13.23 -1.30 3.92
N GLU A 15 -14.28 -0.59 3.49
CA GLU A 15 -14.18 0.72 2.84
C GLU A 15 -13.55 1.78 3.77
N LEU A 16 -13.94 1.78 5.05
CA LEU A 16 -13.39 2.68 6.08
C LEU A 16 -11.93 2.37 6.38
N GLU A 17 -11.56 1.09 6.54
CA GLU A 17 -10.19 0.67 6.85
C GLU A 17 -9.20 0.98 5.69
N ASN A 18 -9.72 1.03 4.46
CA ASN A 18 -8.95 1.26 3.23
C ASN A 18 -9.07 2.70 2.68
N ASN A 19 -9.62 3.65 3.46
CA ASN A 19 -9.74 5.06 3.07
C ASN A 19 -10.45 5.28 1.72
N ILE A 20 -11.45 4.45 1.39
CA ILE A 20 -12.19 4.59 0.15
C ILE A 20 -13.19 5.75 0.30
N ILE A 21 -12.85 6.90 -0.29
CA ILE A 21 -13.75 8.06 -0.32
C ILE A 21 -14.61 7.99 -1.59
N PRO A 22 -15.94 7.93 -1.49
CA PRO A 22 -16.81 8.14 -2.64
C PRO A 22 -16.64 9.58 -3.13
N ILE A 23 -16.36 9.72 -4.44
CA ILE A 23 -15.97 10.97 -5.12
C ILE A 23 -16.95 12.15 -4.90
N ASP A 24 -18.18 11.91 -4.43
CA ASP A 24 -19.25 12.90 -4.34
C ASP A 24 -19.15 13.93 -3.19
N LYS A 25 -18.16 13.86 -2.28
CA LYS A 25 -18.13 14.77 -1.10
C LYS A 25 -17.34 16.08 -1.25
N ALA A 26 -16.83 16.42 -2.44
CA ALA A 26 -16.01 17.62 -2.62
C ALA A 26 -16.75 18.88 -3.14
N ILE A 27 -18.07 18.85 -3.39
CA ILE A 27 -18.80 20.03 -3.91
C ILE A 27 -20.13 20.21 -3.14
N PRO A 28 -20.28 21.24 -2.28
CA PRO A 28 -21.56 21.58 -1.71
C PRO A 28 -22.34 22.45 -2.69
N THR A 29 -23.17 21.83 -3.54
CA THR A 29 -24.28 22.53 -4.20
C THR A 29 -25.54 21.69 -4.14
N THR A 30 -26.61 22.39 -3.81
CA THR A 30 -27.93 21.94 -3.37
C THR A 30 -28.66 21.02 -4.34
N THR A 31 -29.38 20.05 -3.75
CA THR A 31 -30.60 19.40 -4.25
C THR A 31 -30.57 18.83 -5.66
N ASP A 32 -30.35 17.51 -5.79
CA ASP A 32 -31.19 16.59 -6.56
C ASP A 32 -30.73 15.12 -6.40
N THR A 33 -31.63 14.26 -5.90
CA THR A 33 -31.32 12.90 -5.43
C THR A 33 -31.42 11.82 -6.52
N SER A 34 -31.03 12.09 -7.78
CA SER A 34 -31.18 11.10 -8.87
C SER A 34 -30.10 11.08 -9.96
N SER A 35 -28.96 11.77 -9.80
CA SER A 35 -27.93 11.90 -10.85
C SER A 35 -26.49 11.52 -10.43
N SER A 36 -26.29 10.87 -9.29
CA SER A 36 -24.94 10.62 -8.74
C SER A 36 -24.10 9.55 -9.45
N SER A 37 -24.64 8.83 -10.43
CA SER A 37 -23.89 7.79 -11.15
C SER A 37 -23.13 8.30 -12.38
N SER A 38 -23.46 9.47 -12.92
CA SER A 38 -22.76 10.02 -14.09
C SER A 38 -21.57 10.90 -13.74
N SER A 39 -21.48 11.41 -12.50
CA SER A 39 -20.35 12.23 -12.03
C SER A 39 -19.10 11.40 -11.74
N SER A 40 -19.25 10.15 -11.29
CA SER A 40 -18.12 9.30 -10.87
C SER A 40 -17.17 8.96 -12.02
N ASP A 41 -17.72 8.79 -13.22
CA ASP A 41 -16.95 8.31 -14.38
C ASP A 41 -16.29 9.45 -15.17
N ALA A 42 -16.58 10.71 -14.81
CA ALA A 42 -15.98 11.89 -15.44
C ALA A 42 -14.44 11.88 -15.32
N ILE A 43 -13.90 11.28 -14.26
CA ILE A 43 -12.44 11.14 -14.07
C ILE A 43 -11.77 10.32 -15.17
N PHE A 44 -12.51 9.50 -15.92
CA PHE A 44 -11.96 8.71 -17.03
C PHE A 44 -11.89 9.48 -18.35
N TYR A 45 -12.55 10.64 -18.47
CA TYR A 45 -12.52 11.45 -19.69
C TYR A 45 -11.14 12.10 -19.90
N TYR A 46 -10.54 11.91 -21.07
CA TYR A 46 -9.24 12.50 -21.42
C TYR A 46 -9.43 13.74 -22.30
N ASP A 47 -9.05 14.91 -21.77
CA ASP A 47 -9.02 16.18 -22.51
C ASP A 47 -7.59 16.50 -22.94
N GLU A 48 -7.29 16.25 -24.22
CA GLU A 48 -5.97 16.47 -24.80
C GLU A 48 -5.57 17.96 -24.81
N ALA A 49 -6.52 18.87 -25.04
CA ALA A 49 -6.25 20.29 -25.10
C ALA A 49 -5.94 20.87 -23.72
N ALA A 50 -6.70 20.46 -22.70
CA ALA A 50 -6.43 20.84 -21.31
C ALA A 50 -5.07 20.28 -20.84
N HIS A 51 -4.75 19.03 -21.19
CA HIS A 51 -3.47 18.43 -20.83
C HIS A 51 -2.29 19.15 -21.51
N ALA A 52 -2.38 19.42 -22.81
CA ALA A 52 -1.34 20.15 -23.54
C ALA A 52 -1.10 21.55 -22.96
N LYS A 53 -2.18 22.25 -22.58
CA LYS A 53 -2.08 23.55 -21.92
C LYS A 53 -1.38 23.46 -20.56
N PHE A 54 -1.77 22.49 -19.72
CA PHE A 54 -1.15 22.28 -18.41
C PHE A 54 0.35 21.98 -18.53
N GLN A 55 0.75 21.18 -19.52
CA GLN A 55 2.14 20.88 -19.83
C GLN A 55 2.94 22.09 -20.31
N GLN A 56 2.29 23.03 -21.00
CA GLN A 56 2.92 24.26 -21.44
C GLN A 56 3.10 25.27 -20.29
N GLU A 57 2.12 25.37 -19.40
CA GLU A 57 2.13 26.32 -18.27
C GLU A 57 3.10 25.90 -17.15
N LYS A 58 3.33 24.60 -16.98
CA LYS A 58 4.24 24.03 -15.96
C LYS A 58 4.09 24.65 -14.56
N PRO A 59 2.87 24.70 -13.99
CA PRO A 59 2.61 25.39 -12.72
C PRO A 59 3.46 24.86 -11.56
N TRP A 60 3.85 23.58 -11.58
CA TRP A 60 4.74 22.95 -10.60
C TRP A 60 6.17 23.53 -10.57
N SER A 61 6.58 24.29 -11.59
CA SER A 61 7.91 24.91 -11.61
C SER A 61 8.04 26.04 -10.57
N ASN A 62 6.91 26.58 -10.09
CA ASN A 62 6.88 27.68 -9.12
C ASN A 62 6.74 27.20 -7.66
N ASP A 63 6.31 25.95 -7.45
CA ASP A 63 6.08 25.37 -6.13
C ASP A 63 6.57 23.90 -6.11
N PRO A 64 7.67 23.58 -5.39
CA PRO A 64 8.17 22.22 -5.22
C PRO A 64 7.13 21.23 -4.65
N ASN A 65 6.14 21.72 -3.91
CA ASN A 65 5.05 20.97 -3.29
C ASN A 65 3.70 21.23 -4.01
N TYR A 66 3.75 21.56 -5.31
CA TYR A 66 2.55 21.77 -6.12
C TYR A 66 1.66 20.53 -6.15
N PHE A 67 2.23 19.36 -6.40
CA PHE A 67 1.49 18.10 -6.34
C PHE A 67 1.41 17.62 -4.90
N ARG A 68 0.18 17.41 -4.41
CA ARG A 68 -0.05 16.97 -3.02
C ARG A 68 -0.83 15.68 -2.94
N ARG A 69 -1.51 15.32 -4.04
CA ARG A 69 -2.46 14.21 -4.07
C ARG A 69 -2.16 13.28 -5.24
N VAL A 70 -2.43 12.00 -5.03
CA VAL A 70 -2.48 11.01 -6.10
C VAL A 70 -3.83 10.29 -6.07
N LYS A 71 -4.43 10.13 -7.24
CA LYS A 71 -5.63 9.34 -7.44
C LYS A 71 -5.25 8.09 -8.22
N ILE A 72 -5.38 6.90 -7.64
CA ILE A 72 -5.01 5.63 -8.28
C ILE A 72 -6.28 4.86 -8.63
N SER A 73 -6.41 4.44 -9.88
CA SER A 73 -7.55 3.60 -10.29
C SER A 73 -7.46 2.22 -9.63
N ALA A 74 -8.62 1.64 -9.31
CA ALA A 74 -8.67 0.28 -8.75
C ALA A 74 -7.98 -0.76 -9.66
N LEU A 75 -8.05 -0.56 -10.98
CA LEU A 75 -7.35 -1.38 -11.97
C LEU A 75 -5.83 -1.27 -11.84
N ALA A 76 -5.30 -0.04 -11.79
CA ALA A 76 -3.87 0.19 -11.65
C ALA A 76 -3.35 -0.38 -10.33
N LEU A 77 -4.07 -0.11 -9.23
CA LEU A 77 -3.75 -0.66 -7.91
C LEU A 77 -3.65 -2.18 -7.94
N LEU A 78 -4.66 -2.85 -8.49
CA LEU A 78 -4.69 -4.32 -8.56
C LEU A 78 -3.53 -4.86 -9.39
N LYS A 79 -3.24 -4.27 -10.55
CA LYS A 79 -2.10 -4.67 -11.40
C LYS A 79 -0.77 -4.52 -10.67
N MET A 80 -0.54 -3.38 -10.03
CA MET A 80 0.72 -3.12 -9.32
C MET A 80 0.90 -4.06 -8.13
N VAL A 81 -0.15 -4.28 -7.32
CA VAL A 81 -0.09 -5.20 -6.17
C VAL A 81 0.10 -6.66 -6.60
N VAL A 82 -0.60 -7.10 -7.65
CA VAL A 82 -0.42 -8.46 -8.20
C VAL A 82 0.99 -8.66 -8.73
N HIS A 83 1.52 -7.66 -9.45
CA HIS A 83 2.88 -7.71 -9.96
C HIS A 83 3.93 -7.71 -8.83
N ALA A 84 3.81 -6.79 -7.86
CA ALA A 84 4.69 -6.75 -6.69
C ALA A 84 4.70 -8.09 -5.94
N ARG A 85 3.53 -8.71 -5.75
CA ARG A 85 3.42 -10.03 -5.12
C ARG A 85 4.08 -11.13 -5.95
N SER A 86 4.03 -11.04 -7.28
CA SER A 86 4.67 -12.04 -8.15
C SER A 86 6.20 -12.02 -8.09
N GLY A 87 6.80 -10.89 -7.70
CA GLY A 87 8.24 -10.76 -7.46
C GLY A 87 8.74 -11.48 -6.19
N GLY A 88 7.84 -11.88 -5.30
CA GLY A 88 8.20 -12.55 -4.05
C GLY A 88 9.07 -11.66 -3.16
N THR A 89 10.33 -12.05 -2.97
CA THR A 89 11.33 -11.32 -2.17
C THR A 89 12.23 -10.41 -2.99
N ILE A 90 12.05 -10.36 -4.31
CA ILE A 90 12.85 -9.54 -5.23
C ILE A 90 12.05 -8.29 -5.57
N GLU A 91 12.74 -7.15 -5.66
CA GLU A 91 12.13 -5.91 -6.13
C GLU A 91 11.73 -6.06 -7.61
N VAL A 92 10.53 -5.64 -7.95
CA VAL A 92 10.07 -5.51 -9.34
C VAL A 92 9.61 -4.10 -9.59
N MET A 93 9.62 -3.66 -10.84
CA MET A 93 9.18 -2.31 -11.19
C MET A 93 8.33 -2.27 -12.46
N GLY A 94 7.61 -1.19 -12.63
CA GLY A 94 6.80 -0.92 -13.80
C GLY A 94 6.52 0.56 -13.97
N LEU A 95 5.71 0.87 -14.98
CA LEU A 95 5.30 2.24 -15.28
C LEU A 95 3.82 2.44 -15.06
N MET A 96 3.48 3.69 -14.76
CA MET A 96 2.12 4.16 -14.53
C MET A 96 1.74 5.11 -15.64
N GLN A 97 0.55 4.91 -16.22
CA GLN A 97 -0.04 5.77 -17.24
C GLN A 97 -1.20 6.55 -16.65
N GLY A 98 -1.32 7.81 -17.06
CA GLY A 98 -2.34 8.67 -16.50
C GLY A 98 -2.31 10.10 -17.02
N LYS A 99 -2.79 11.01 -16.17
CA LYS A 99 -2.87 12.44 -16.44
C LYS A 99 -2.74 13.24 -15.16
N THR A 100 -2.78 14.56 -15.30
CA THR A 100 -2.78 15.50 -14.19
C THR A 100 -4.08 16.28 -14.16
N ASP A 101 -4.52 16.63 -12.95
CA ASP A 101 -5.71 17.45 -12.70
C ASP A 101 -5.44 18.36 -11.50
N GLY A 102 -5.09 19.62 -11.78
CA GLY A 102 -4.63 20.56 -10.76
C GLY A 102 -3.40 20.04 -10.01
N ASP A 103 -3.47 20.02 -8.68
CA ASP A 103 -2.45 19.54 -7.74
C ASP A 103 -2.40 18.00 -7.60
N SER A 104 -3.13 17.27 -8.45
CA SER A 104 -3.31 15.82 -8.35
C SER A 104 -2.73 15.11 -9.57
N ILE A 105 -1.94 14.05 -9.33
CA ILE A 105 -1.54 13.10 -10.36
C ILE A 105 -2.56 11.95 -10.36
N ILE A 106 -3.14 11.65 -11.53
CA ILE A 106 -4.16 10.61 -11.69
C ILE A 106 -3.52 9.43 -12.43
N VAL A 107 -3.40 8.29 -11.76
CA VAL A 107 -2.94 7.03 -12.33
C VAL A 107 -4.15 6.23 -12.83
N MET A 108 -4.25 6.11 -14.15
CA MET A 108 -5.35 5.43 -14.84
C MET A 108 -5.05 3.94 -15.03
N ASP A 109 -3.81 3.60 -15.38
CA ASP A 109 -3.37 2.22 -15.57
C ASP A 109 -1.89 2.05 -15.18
N ALA A 110 -1.45 0.80 -15.05
CA ALA A 110 -0.05 0.43 -14.83
C ALA A 110 0.32 -0.81 -15.64
N PHE A 111 1.62 -0.95 -15.94
CA PHE A 111 2.16 -2.13 -16.60
C PHE A 111 3.55 -2.48 -16.08
N ALA A 112 3.85 -3.78 -16.03
CA ALA A 112 5.13 -4.30 -15.59
C ALA A 112 6.21 -4.05 -16.65
N LEU A 113 7.44 -3.76 -16.19
CA LEU A 113 8.61 -3.82 -17.04
C LEU A 113 9.29 -5.20 -16.86
N PRO A 114 9.89 -5.78 -17.90
CA PRO A 114 10.58 -7.06 -17.83
C PRO A 114 11.96 -6.88 -17.19
N VAL A 115 12.01 -6.28 -16.01
CA VAL A 115 13.24 -6.00 -15.26
C VAL A 115 13.06 -6.46 -13.82
N GLU A 116 14.04 -7.21 -13.35
CA GLU A 116 14.20 -7.51 -11.93
C GLU A 116 14.96 -6.35 -11.29
N GLY A 117 14.32 -5.70 -10.31
CA GLY A 117 14.96 -4.71 -9.47
C GLY A 117 16.02 -5.37 -8.61
N THR A 118 17.21 -4.78 -8.60
CA THR A 118 18.19 -5.07 -7.56
C THR A 118 18.57 -3.74 -6.95
N GLU A 119 18.67 -3.69 -5.63
CA GLU A 119 19.12 -2.52 -4.84
C GLU A 119 20.54 -2.02 -5.21
N THR A 120 21.17 -2.58 -6.24
CA THR A 120 22.51 -2.23 -6.72
C THR A 120 22.54 -1.80 -8.18
N ARG A 121 21.43 -1.88 -8.93
CA ARG A 121 21.40 -1.53 -10.36
C ARG A 121 20.22 -0.62 -10.69
N VAL A 122 20.58 0.57 -11.14
CA VAL A 122 19.66 1.70 -11.41
C VAL A 122 19.14 1.70 -12.85
N ASN A 123 19.74 0.94 -13.76
CA ASN A 123 19.40 1.02 -15.17
C ASN A 123 18.57 -0.18 -15.58
N ALA A 124 17.27 0.06 -15.81
CA ALA A 124 16.47 -0.79 -16.67
C ALA A 124 17.30 -1.02 -17.94
N GLN A 125 17.61 -2.29 -18.24
CA GLN A 125 18.49 -2.66 -19.35
C GLN A 125 17.95 -2.05 -20.66
N ALA A 126 18.78 -1.89 -21.70
CA ALA A 126 18.37 -1.28 -22.97
C ALA A 126 17.03 -1.84 -23.50
N ASP A 127 16.81 -3.14 -23.27
CA ASP A 127 15.59 -3.90 -23.58
C ASP A 127 14.32 -3.33 -22.93
N ALA A 128 14.43 -2.73 -21.74
CA ALA A 128 13.30 -2.10 -21.07
C ALA A 128 12.88 -0.80 -21.75
N TYR A 129 13.82 0.00 -22.25
CA TYR A 129 13.50 1.23 -23.00
C TYR A 129 12.80 0.90 -24.32
N GLU A 130 13.25 -0.14 -25.03
CA GLU A 130 12.59 -0.62 -26.25
C GLU A 130 11.15 -1.07 -25.95
N TYR A 131 10.98 -1.90 -24.92
CA TYR A 131 9.66 -2.33 -24.46
C TYR A 131 8.75 -1.15 -24.09
N MET A 132 9.27 -0.13 -23.42
CA MET A 132 8.52 1.07 -23.03
C MET A 132 7.96 1.83 -24.24
N VAL A 133 8.78 2.01 -25.29
CA VAL A 133 8.38 2.71 -26.51
C VAL A 133 7.31 1.90 -27.25
N ASP A 134 7.55 0.62 -27.47
CA ASP A 134 6.65 -0.27 -28.18
C ASP A 134 5.30 -0.42 -27.47
N TYR A 135 5.33 -0.60 -26.14
CA TYR A 135 4.12 -0.73 -25.33
C TYR A 135 3.31 0.58 -25.34
N SER A 136 3.98 1.73 -25.22
CA SER A 136 3.31 3.04 -25.28
C SER A 136 2.67 3.30 -26.65
N GLN A 137 3.36 2.95 -27.74
CA GLN A 137 2.83 3.10 -29.10
C GLN A 137 1.64 2.17 -29.35
N THR A 138 1.73 0.92 -28.89
CA THR A 138 0.65 -0.07 -29.00
C THR A 138 -0.59 0.38 -28.21
N ASN A 139 -0.39 0.92 -27.01
CA ASN A 139 -1.50 1.44 -26.19
C ASN A 139 -2.22 2.61 -26.86
N LYS A 140 -1.48 3.52 -27.49
CA LYS A 140 -2.08 4.61 -28.27
C LYS A 140 -2.93 4.09 -29.43
N GLN A 141 -2.46 3.06 -30.14
CA GLN A 141 -3.24 2.42 -31.20
C GLN A 141 -4.49 1.71 -30.68
N ALA A 142 -4.45 1.21 -29.45
CA ALA A 142 -5.59 0.60 -28.76
C ALA A 142 -6.55 1.62 -28.11
N GLY A 143 -6.35 2.93 -28.33
CA GLY A 143 -7.22 3.99 -27.81
C GLY A 143 -6.92 4.43 -26.38
N ARG A 144 -5.76 4.05 -25.82
CA ARG A 144 -5.28 4.55 -24.52
C ARG A 144 -4.42 5.78 -24.74
N LEU A 145 -4.98 6.94 -24.44
CA LEU A 145 -4.40 8.24 -24.81
C LEU A 145 -3.43 8.76 -23.75
N GLU A 146 -3.53 8.25 -22.52
CA GLU A 146 -2.71 8.65 -21.39
C GLU A 146 -1.23 8.30 -21.57
N ASN A 147 -0.39 9.30 -21.32
CA ASN A 147 1.07 9.12 -21.31
C ASN A 147 1.53 8.57 -19.94
N VAL A 148 2.81 8.21 -19.87
CA VAL A 148 3.45 7.83 -18.61
C VAL A 148 3.49 9.03 -17.67
N VAL A 149 3.06 8.84 -16.42
CA VAL A 149 3.04 9.87 -15.36
C VAL A 149 3.89 9.48 -14.15
N GLY A 150 4.53 8.31 -14.20
CA GLY A 150 5.34 7.83 -13.11
C GLY A 150 5.78 6.39 -13.27
N TRP A 151 6.48 5.92 -12.26
CA TRP A 151 6.94 4.55 -12.10
C TRP A 151 6.52 4.01 -10.74
N TYR A 152 6.41 2.69 -10.64
CA TYR A 152 6.22 2.02 -9.37
C TYR A 152 7.24 0.91 -9.20
N HIS A 153 7.58 0.61 -7.96
CA HIS A 153 8.37 -0.56 -7.61
C HIS A 153 7.95 -1.15 -6.27
N SER A 154 8.44 -2.36 -5.98
CA SER A 154 8.12 -3.06 -4.74
C SER A 154 9.27 -3.05 -3.75
N HIS A 155 8.97 -2.85 -2.47
CA HIS A 155 9.90 -3.05 -1.35
C HIS A 155 9.41 -4.18 -0.44
N PRO A 156 9.79 -5.45 -0.68
CA PRO A 156 9.24 -6.59 0.06
C PRO A 156 9.72 -6.64 1.52
N GLY A 157 8.89 -6.21 2.47
CA GLY A 157 9.07 -6.41 3.91
C GLY A 157 9.72 -5.24 4.67
N TYR A 158 10.23 -4.21 4.01
CA TYR A 158 10.92 -3.08 4.65
C TYR A 158 10.21 -1.73 4.51
N GLY A 159 8.95 -1.72 4.08
CA GLY A 159 8.08 -0.54 4.07
C GLY A 159 8.21 0.33 2.83
N CYS A 160 7.35 1.34 2.75
CA CYS A 160 7.24 2.21 1.59
C CYS A 160 7.99 3.52 1.85
N TRP A 161 9.15 3.67 1.22
CA TRP A 161 10.05 4.82 1.28
C TRP A 161 10.99 4.80 0.06
N LEU A 162 11.73 5.88 -0.20
CA LEU A 162 12.70 5.92 -1.31
C LEU A 162 14.13 5.79 -0.77
N SER A 163 14.88 4.81 -1.30
CA SER A 163 16.32 4.66 -1.10
C SER A 163 17.13 5.74 -1.83
N GLY A 164 18.44 5.82 -1.58
CA GLY A 164 19.31 6.76 -2.32
C GLY A 164 19.29 6.54 -3.84
N ILE A 165 19.13 5.28 -4.28
CA ILE A 165 18.98 4.92 -5.69
C ILE A 165 17.63 5.38 -6.23
N ASP A 166 16.56 5.16 -5.47
CA ASP A 166 15.21 5.56 -5.88
C ASP A 166 15.11 7.08 -6.00
N VAL A 167 15.71 7.82 -5.04
CA VAL A 167 15.78 9.27 -5.09
C VAL A 167 16.54 9.73 -6.34
N SER A 168 17.69 9.14 -6.64
CA SER A 168 18.47 9.48 -7.84
C SER A 168 17.68 9.22 -9.13
N THR A 169 16.99 8.09 -9.20
CA THR A 169 16.13 7.69 -10.33
C THR A 169 14.96 8.65 -10.49
N GLN A 170 14.27 8.96 -9.39
CA GLN A 170 13.13 9.85 -9.38
C GLN A 170 13.53 11.29 -9.73
N MET A 171 14.68 11.77 -9.25
CA MET A 171 15.23 13.08 -9.63
C MET A 171 15.52 13.14 -11.14
N LEU A 172 16.14 12.10 -11.71
CA LEU A 172 16.39 12.00 -13.15
C LEU A 172 15.08 12.04 -13.94
N ASN A 173 14.08 11.26 -13.53
CA ASN A 173 12.78 11.24 -14.22
C ASN A 173 12.03 12.56 -14.09
N GLN A 174 12.04 13.21 -12.91
CA GLN A 174 11.49 14.55 -12.71
C GLN A 174 12.24 15.61 -13.53
N GLN A 175 13.52 15.41 -13.83
CA GLN A 175 14.27 16.36 -14.66
C GLN A 175 13.88 16.28 -16.15
N TYR A 176 13.64 15.07 -16.68
CA TYR A 176 13.46 14.86 -18.12
C TYR A 176 12.02 14.52 -18.55
N GLN A 177 11.16 14.06 -17.64
CA GLN A 177 9.80 13.56 -17.92
C GLN A 177 8.75 14.15 -16.96
N GLU A 178 8.96 15.37 -16.47
CA GLU A 178 8.02 16.05 -15.57
C GLU A 178 6.65 16.27 -16.25
N PRO A 179 5.51 15.98 -15.57
CA PRO A 179 5.36 15.52 -14.19
C PRO A 179 5.53 14.01 -14.00
N PHE A 180 6.34 13.62 -13.01
CA PHE A 180 6.65 12.21 -12.72
C PHE A 180 6.43 11.83 -11.24
N LEU A 181 5.85 10.66 -10.98
CA LEU A 181 5.55 10.13 -9.65
C LEU A 181 6.32 8.83 -9.38
N ALA A 182 6.81 8.63 -8.15
CA ALA A 182 7.27 7.34 -7.66
C ALA A 182 6.21 6.71 -6.74
N VAL A 183 5.85 5.45 -6.96
CA VAL A 183 4.98 4.67 -6.07
C VAL A 183 5.73 3.44 -5.56
N VAL A 184 5.70 3.21 -4.26
CA VAL A 184 6.32 2.05 -3.61
C VAL A 184 5.23 1.17 -3.02
N ILE A 185 5.31 -0.14 -3.23
CA ILE A 185 4.38 -1.13 -2.66
C ILE A 185 5.16 -2.15 -1.85
N ASP A 186 4.72 -2.43 -0.62
CA ASP A 186 5.25 -3.56 0.15
C ASP A 186 4.27 -4.74 0.08
N PRO A 187 4.49 -5.72 -0.82
CA PRO A 187 3.57 -6.84 -0.99
C PRO A 187 3.56 -7.75 0.26
N THR A 188 4.68 -7.84 0.99
CA THR A 188 4.82 -8.69 2.17
C THR A 188 4.01 -8.12 3.33
N ARG A 189 4.17 -6.82 3.61
CA ARG A 189 3.35 -6.12 4.63
C ARG A 189 1.89 -6.08 4.25
N THR A 190 1.58 -5.95 2.95
CA THR A 190 0.19 -5.97 2.48
C THR A 190 -0.53 -7.26 2.89
N VAL A 191 0.14 -8.41 2.74
CA VAL A 191 -0.45 -9.70 3.14
C VAL A 191 -0.52 -9.84 4.66
N SER A 192 0.49 -9.35 5.40
CA SER A 192 0.54 -9.45 6.87
C SER A 192 -0.49 -8.55 7.56
N ALA A 193 -0.62 -7.31 7.11
CA ALA A 193 -1.53 -6.32 7.71
C ALA A 193 -2.98 -6.46 7.21
N GLY A 194 -3.20 -7.14 6.08
CA GLY A 194 -4.52 -7.23 5.44
C GLY A 194 -5.00 -5.91 4.82
N LYS A 195 -4.10 -4.94 4.69
CA LYS A 195 -4.31 -3.61 4.09
C LYS A 195 -3.19 -3.35 3.10
N VAL A 196 -3.50 -2.72 1.97
CA VAL A 196 -2.48 -2.40 0.96
C VAL A 196 -1.48 -1.40 1.55
N GLU A 197 -0.23 -1.84 1.67
CA GLU A 197 0.90 -1.02 2.09
C GLU A 197 1.50 -0.38 0.84
N ILE A 198 1.21 0.91 0.65
CA ILE A 198 1.59 1.67 -0.55
C ILE A 198 1.92 3.11 -0.16
N GLY A 199 2.99 3.63 -0.73
CA GLY A 199 3.43 5.02 -0.60
C GLY A 199 3.58 5.68 -1.97
N ALA A 200 3.34 6.98 -2.04
CA ALA A 200 3.50 7.78 -3.25
C ALA A 200 4.38 8.97 -2.91
N PHE A 201 5.43 9.18 -3.71
CA PHE A 201 6.52 10.08 -3.35
C PHE A 201 6.98 10.92 -4.55
N ARG A 202 7.46 12.12 -4.22
CA ARG A 202 8.18 12.98 -5.16
C ARG A 202 9.39 13.59 -4.48
N THR A 203 10.48 13.73 -5.24
CA THR A 203 11.74 14.28 -4.74
C THR A 203 11.73 15.79 -4.81
N TYR A 204 12.38 16.43 -3.85
CA TYR A 204 12.63 17.86 -3.88
C TYR A 204 13.68 18.22 -4.96
N PRO A 205 13.57 19.40 -5.58
CA PRO A 205 14.60 19.90 -6.50
C PRO A 205 15.95 20.07 -5.80
N GLU A 206 17.03 19.98 -6.56
CA GLU A 206 18.38 20.17 -6.03
C GLU A 206 18.53 21.56 -5.39
N GLY A 207 19.06 21.60 -4.16
CA GLY A 207 19.26 22.83 -3.40
C GLY A 207 18.03 23.33 -2.62
N TYR A 208 16.85 22.73 -2.81
CA TYR A 208 15.69 23.02 -1.97
C TYR A 208 15.86 22.37 -0.59
N LYS A 209 15.64 23.16 0.47
CA LYS A 209 15.56 22.66 1.84
C LYS A 209 14.09 22.69 2.26
N PRO A 210 13.48 21.54 2.58
CA PRO A 210 12.13 21.54 3.10
C PRO A 210 12.07 22.31 4.43
N PRO A 211 10.91 22.88 4.78
CA PRO A 211 10.66 23.30 6.16
C PRO A 211 10.97 22.14 7.10
N ASP A 212 11.37 22.41 8.35
CA ASP A 212 11.53 21.38 9.39
C ASP A 212 10.15 20.83 9.78
N ASP A 213 9.52 20.11 8.85
CA ASP A 213 8.32 19.33 9.10
C ASP A 213 8.72 18.01 9.78
N PRO A 214 7.89 17.51 10.72
CA PRO A 214 8.11 16.20 11.31
C PRO A 214 8.12 15.15 10.20
N VAL A 215 9.10 14.25 10.27
CA VAL A 215 9.21 13.10 9.37
C VAL A 215 7.88 12.36 9.35
N SER A 216 7.38 12.06 8.15
CA SER A 216 6.14 11.33 7.88
C SER A 216 6.01 10.05 8.71
N GLU A 217 4.75 9.61 8.86
CA GLU A 217 4.23 8.42 9.55
C GLU A 217 5.29 7.33 9.85
N TYR A 218 5.48 7.01 11.14
CA TYR A 218 6.46 6.03 11.60
C TYR A 218 6.22 4.66 10.95
N GLN A 219 7.26 4.13 10.30
CA GLN A 219 7.29 2.77 9.78
C GLN A 219 8.43 2.00 10.44
N THR A 220 8.18 0.73 10.76
CA THR A 220 9.25 -0.20 11.18
C THR A 220 10.18 -0.43 10.00
N ILE A 221 11.45 -0.04 10.11
CA ILE A 221 12.46 -0.27 9.07
C ILE A 221 13.51 -1.23 9.64
N PRO A 222 13.90 -2.28 8.89
CA PRO A 222 14.98 -3.18 9.30
C PRO A 222 16.31 -2.46 9.52
N LEU A 223 17.15 -2.99 10.42
CA LEU A 223 18.44 -2.37 10.76
C LEU A 223 19.36 -2.17 9.57
N ASN A 224 19.41 -3.13 8.64
CA ASN A 224 20.23 -3.05 7.43
C ASN A 224 19.77 -1.95 6.44
N LYS A 225 18.63 -1.31 6.69
CA LYS A 225 18.03 -0.27 5.84
C LYS A 225 17.86 1.09 6.53
N ILE A 226 18.01 1.12 7.85
CA ILE A 226 17.69 2.32 8.64
C ILE A 226 18.64 3.50 8.36
N GLU A 227 19.90 3.21 8.02
CA GLU A 227 20.90 4.24 7.70
C GLU A 227 20.56 4.92 6.36
N ASP A 228 20.30 4.14 5.32
CA ASP A 228 19.92 4.65 4.00
C ASP A 228 18.63 5.47 4.06
N PHE A 229 17.61 4.97 4.76
CA PHE A 229 16.40 5.72 5.04
C PHE A 229 16.70 7.05 5.75
N GLY A 230 17.50 7.02 6.82
CA GLY A 230 17.81 8.21 7.62
C GLY A 230 18.55 9.32 6.85
N VAL A 231 19.35 8.96 5.85
CA VAL A 231 20.07 9.91 4.98
C VAL A 231 19.15 10.56 3.96
N HIS A 232 18.22 9.79 3.38
CA HIS A 232 17.45 10.22 2.21
C HIS A 232 16.01 10.66 2.52
N CYS A 233 15.47 10.39 3.71
CA CYS A 233 14.07 10.67 4.06
C CYS A 233 13.65 12.16 3.96
N LYS A 234 14.61 13.09 3.98
CA LYS A 234 14.35 14.54 3.81
C LYS A 234 14.43 15.00 2.35
N GLN A 235 14.78 14.13 1.41
CA GLN A 235 14.97 14.46 -0.01
C GLN A 235 13.68 14.30 -0.83
N TYR A 236 12.61 13.79 -0.21
CA TYR A 236 11.31 13.61 -0.84
C TYR A 236 10.18 13.90 0.15
N TYR A 237 8.97 13.99 -0.39
CA TYR A 237 7.74 14.09 0.40
C TYR A 237 6.72 13.05 -0.07
N SER A 238 5.83 12.67 0.83
CA SER A 238 4.69 11.79 0.54
C SER A 238 3.51 12.59 -0.02
N LEU A 239 2.77 11.97 -0.93
CA LEU A 239 1.51 12.49 -1.47
C LEU A 239 0.34 11.71 -0.89
N ASP A 240 -0.79 12.38 -0.69
CA ASP A 240 -2.01 11.75 -0.20
C ASP A 240 -2.60 10.83 -1.27
N ILE A 241 -2.64 9.54 -0.98
CA ILE A 241 -3.19 8.52 -1.88
C ILE A 241 -4.69 8.41 -1.69
N THR A 242 -5.42 8.50 -2.81
CA THR A 242 -6.85 8.22 -2.90
C THR A 242 -7.12 7.24 -4.04
N TYR A 243 -8.21 6.48 -3.94
CA TYR A 243 -8.58 5.48 -4.93
C TYR A 243 -9.88 5.85 -5.64
N PHE A 244 -10.00 5.44 -6.90
CA PHE A 244 -11.26 5.55 -7.64
C PHE A 244 -11.52 4.31 -8.47
N LYS A 245 -12.80 4.06 -8.74
CA LYS A 245 -13.30 2.97 -9.58
C LYS A 245 -14.45 3.48 -10.43
N SER A 246 -14.67 2.91 -11.61
CA SER A 246 -15.83 3.28 -12.41
C SER A 246 -17.13 2.76 -11.79
N SER A 247 -18.25 3.31 -12.24
CA SER A 247 -19.58 2.80 -11.89
C SER A 247 -19.73 1.31 -12.23
N LEU A 248 -19.19 0.87 -13.37
CA LEU A 248 -19.17 -0.52 -13.79
C LEU A 248 -18.26 -1.39 -12.89
N ASP A 249 -17.05 -0.92 -12.57
CA ASP A 249 -16.15 -1.63 -11.66
C ASP A 249 -16.80 -1.84 -10.29
N CYS A 250 -17.53 -0.84 -9.79
CA CYS A 250 -18.29 -0.96 -8.55
C CYS A 250 -19.27 -2.13 -8.62
N HIS A 251 -20.07 -2.19 -9.69
CA HIS A 251 -21.03 -3.28 -9.88
C HIS A 251 -20.34 -4.65 -10.05
N LEU A 252 -19.25 -4.72 -10.81
CA LEU A 252 -18.52 -5.96 -11.04
C LEU A 252 -17.87 -6.49 -9.76
N LEU A 253 -17.30 -5.61 -8.93
CA LEU A 253 -16.70 -6.00 -7.65
C LEU A 253 -17.76 -6.51 -6.67
N ASP A 254 -18.95 -5.92 -6.65
CA ASP A 254 -20.07 -6.42 -5.84
C ASP A 254 -20.50 -7.83 -6.28
N LEU A 255 -20.56 -8.07 -7.60
CA LEU A 255 -20.85 -9.40 -8.14
C LEU A 255 -19.73 -10.42 -7.86
N LEU A 256 -18.46 -9.98 -7.91
CA LEU A 256 -17.31 -10.81 -7.58
C LEU A 256 -17.37 -11.25 -6.12
N TRP A 257 -17.74 -10.34 -5.22
CA TRP A 257 -17.84 -10.61 -3.78
C TRP A 257 -18.78 -11.76 -3.46
N ASN A 258 -19.89 -11.90 -4.21
CA ASN A 258 -20.83 -13.02 -4.07
C ASN A 258 -20.20 -14.41 -4.25
N LYS A 259 -19.06 -14.50 -4.95
CA LYS A 259 -18.29 -15.75 -5.10
C LYS A 259 -16.99 -15.76 -4.30
N TYR A 260 -16.35 -14.61 -4.11
CA TYR A 260 -15.00 -14.54 -3.54
C TYR A 260 -14.94 -14.50 -2.02
N TRP A 261 -16.06 -14.26 -1.32
CA TRP A 261 -16.11 -14.19 0.15
C TRP A 261 -15.55 -15.44 0.84
N VAL A 262 -15.65 -16.61 0.20
CA VAL A 262 -15.10 -17.88 0.71
C VAL A 262 -13.58 -17.80 0.88
N ASN A 263 -12.88 -17.15 -0.04
CA ASN A 263 -11.41 -17.03 0.01
C ASN A 263 -10.97 -16.20 1.23
N THR A 264 -11.75 -15.18 1.61
CA THR A 264 -11.50 -14.40 2.82
C THR A 264 -11.58 -15.29 4.06
N LEU A 265 -12.58 -16.18 4.12
CA LEU A 265 -12.76 -17.11 5.24
C LEU A 265 -11.80 -18.32 5.21
N SER A 266 -11.25 -18.70 4.06
CA SER A 266 -10.29 -19.80 3.99
C SER A 266 -8.84 -19.33 4.15
N SER A 267 -8.59 -18.02 4.14
CA SER A 267 -7.24 -17.46 4.27
C SER A 267 -6.63 -17.73 5.66
N SER A 268 -5.31 -17.91 5.70
CA SER A 268 -4.55 -18.09 6.95
C SER A 268 -3.26 -17.27 6.91
N PRO A 269 -3.28 -16.01 7.38
CA PRO A 269 -2.11 -15.13 7.37
C PRO A 269 -0.91 -15.73 8.14
N LEU A 270 -1.17 -16.50 9.19
CA LEU A 270 -0.15 -17.15 10.02
C LEU A 270 0.73 -18.14 9.26
N LEU A 271 0.17 -18.83 8.24
CA LEU A 271 0.91 -19.82 7.46
C LEU A 271 1.59 -19.19 6.25
N GLY A 272 0.97 -18.16 5.66
CA GLY A 272 1.48 -17.52 4.45
C GLY A 272 2.73 -16.67 4.68
N ASN A 273 2.91 -16.13 5.89
CA ASN A 273 3.93 -15.11 6.18
C ASN A 273 4.94 -15.54 7.25
N GLY A 274 5.09 -16.85 7.49
CA GLY A 274 5.96 -17.38 8.55
C GLY A 274 7.41 -16.88 8.45
N ASP A 275 7.99 -16.89 7.26
CA ASP A 275 9.38 -16.44 7.03
C ASP A 275 9.55 -14.94 7.28
N TYR A 276 8.56 -14.13 6.91
CA TYR A 276 8.56 -12.69 7.18
C TYR A 276 8.56 -12.40 8.68
N VAL A 277 7.66 -13.06 9.42
CA VAL A 277 7.54 -12.89 10.87
C VAL A 277 8.82 -13.34 11.58
N ALA A 278 9.39 -14.48 11.17
CA ALA A 278 10.67 -14.95 11.69
C ALA A 278 11.79 -13.91 11.43
N GLY A 279 11.85 -13.35 10.23
CA GLY A 279 12.79 -12.28 9.89
C GLY A 279 12.61 -11.03 10.75
N GLN A 280 11.37 -10.59 11.00
CA GLN A 280 11.11 -9.45 11.88
C GLN A 280 11.51 -9.70 13.33
N ILE A 281 11.33 -10.93 13.83
CA ILE A 281 11.78 -11.31 15.18
C ILE A 281 13.30 -11.30 15.27
N CYS A 282 14.01 -11.79 14.25
CA CYS A 282 15.48 -11.69 14.17
C CYS A 282 15.96 -10.23 14.17
N ASP A 283 15.37 -9.37 13.33
CA ASP A 283 15.69 -7.93 13.29
C ASP A 283 15.42 -7.25 14.64
N LEU A 284 14.31 -7.60 15.30
CA LEU A 284 13.98 -7.08 16.63
C LEU A 284 15.01 -7.50 17.69
N ALA A 285 15.50 -8.74 17.63
CA ALA A 285 16.54 -9.23 18.53
C ALA A 285 17.86 -8.47 18.35
N GLU A 286 18.28 -8.23 17.11
CA GLU A 286 19.47 -7.42 16.80
C GLU A 286 19.31 -5.97 17.29
N LYS A 287 18.13 -5.36 17.10
CA LYS A 287 17.82 -4.01 17.61
C LYS A 287 17.94 -3.94 19.13
N LEU A 288 17.44 -4.95 19.83
CA LEU A 288 17.53 -5.06 21.29
C LEU A 288 18.98 -5.17 21.76
N GLU A 289 19.79 -6.00 21.10
CA GLU A 289 21.23 -6.15 21.43
C GLU A 289 21.98 -4.82 21.22
N HIS A 290 21.72 -4.11 20.12
CA HIS A 290 22.30 -2.78 19.89
C HIS A 290 21.88 -1.76 20.97
N ALA A 291 20.62 -1.74 21.39
CA ALA A 291 20.13 -0.86 22.43
C ALA A 291 20.74 -1.18 23.81
N GLU A 292 20.91 -2.46 24.13
CA GLU A 292 21.56 -2.91 25.36
C GLU A 292 23.03 -2.44 25.42
N ASN A 293 23.77 -2.64 24.33
CA ASN A 293 25.18 -2.21 24.24
C ASN A 293 25.32 -0.69 24.42
N GLN A 294 24.42 0.12 23.85
CA GLN A 294 24.44 1.58 24.04
C GLN A 294 24.18 1.99 25.50
N LEU A 295 23.23 1.32 26.17
CA LEU A 295 22.92 1.58 27.58
C LEU A 295 24.06 1.14 28.51
N ALA A 296 24.73 0.02 28.20
CA ALA A 296 25.89 -0.45 28.94
C ALA A 296 27.07 0.53 28.87
N HIS A 297 27.35 1.08 27.68
CA HIS A 297 28.41 2.08 27.49
C HIS A 297 28.09 3.44 28.14
N SER A 298 26.81 3.84 28.20
CA SER A 298 26.39 5.07 28.87
C SER A 298 26.59 5.05 30.40
N ARG A 299 26.66 3.87 31.03
CA ARG A 299 26.84 3.71 32.48
C ARG A 299 28.28 3.88 32.98
N LEU A 300 29.28 4.02 32.09
CA LEU A 300 30.71 4.06 32.44
C LEU A 300 31.38 5.45 32.34
N GLY A 301 30.63 6.52 32.02
CA GLY A 301 31.16 7.90 31.94
C GLY A 301 30.90 8.71 33.22
N PRO A 302 31.82 9.61 33.65
CA PRO A 302 31.65 10.37 34.88
C PRO A 302 30.52 11.39 34.77
N SER A 303 29.75 11.48 35.87
CA SER A 303 28.66 12.40 36.18
C SER A 303 28.74 13.76 35.46
N MET A 304 28.02 13.89 34.36
CA MET A 304 27.57 15.16 33.79
C MET A 304 26.06 15.08 33.66
N ALA A 305 25.38 16.12 34.16
CA ALA A 305 23.92 16.19 34.28
C ALA A 305 23.21 15.83 32.96
N PRO A 306 22.03 15.19 33.01
CA PRO A 306 21.28 14.86 31.80
C PRO A 306 20.79 16.15 31.17
N GLN A 307 21.52 16.64 30.18
CA GLN A 307 21.01 17.61 29.25
C GLN A 307 19.91 16.89 28.48
N ARG A 308 18.64 17.12 28.85
CA ARG A 308 17.48 16.63 28.12
C ARG A 308 17.61 17.13 26.69
N LYS A 309 18.11 16.28 25.80
CA LYS A 309 17.95 16.46 24.36
C LYS A 309 16.45 16.37 24.12
N ASN A 310 15.85 17.50 23.75
CA ASN A 310 14.43 17.59 23.43
C ASN A 310 14.05 16.54 22.36
N ASP A 311 12.90 15.92 22.57
CA ASP A 311 11.98 15.37 21.57
C ASP A 311 12.42 14.24 20.62
N GLU A 312 13.60 13.63 20.78
CA GLU A 312 13.91 12.38 20.08
C GLU A 312 13.44 11.17 20.90
N GLU A 313 12.49 10.44 20.34
CA GLU A 313 11.98 9.21 20.94
C GLU A 313 13.10 8.19 21.22
N SER A 314 13.11 7.65 22.44
CA SER A 314 14.08 6.65 22.88
C SER A 314 14.13 5.46 21.93
N GLN A 315 15.34 4.95 21.64
CA GLN A 315 15.53 3.74 20.84
C GLN A 315 14.72 2.55 21.39
N LEU A 316 14.63 2.43 22.71
CA LEU A 316 13.82 1.40 23.35
C LEU A 316 12.31 1.58 23.11
N ALA A 317 11.83 2.82 22.98
CA ALA A 317 10.43 3.09 22.65
C ALA A 317 10.11 2.69 21.20
N LYS A 318 11.02 2.94 20.26
CA LYS A 318 10.91 2.45 18.87
C LYS A 318 10.85 0.92 18.81
N ILE A 319 11.76 0.24 19.52
CA ILE A 319 11.78 -1.22 19.65
C ILE A 319 10.47 -1.74 20.27
N THR A 320 9.94 -1.05 21.27
CA THR A 320 8.65 -1.40 21.89
C THR A 320 7.49 -1.28 20.90
N ARG A 321 7.51 -0.30 20.00
CA ARG A 321 6.50 -0.20 18.92
C ARG A 321 6.66 -1.29 17.88
N ASP A 322 7.89 -1.59 17.48
CA ASP A 322 8.19 -2.67 16.53
C ASP A 322 7.69 -4.03 17.08
N SER A 323 7.97 -4.32 18.36
CA SER A 323 7.50 -5.55 19.01
C SER A 323 5.97 -5.60 19.18
N ALA A 324 5.35 -4.47 19.54
CA ALA A 324 3.90 -4.36 19.64
C ALA A 324 3.23 -4.60 18.27
N LYS A 325 3.78 -4.04 17.19
CA LYS A 325 3.28 -4.23 15.82
C LYS A 325 3.28 -5.71 15.42
N ILE A 326 4.43 -6.39 15.57
CA ILE A 326 4.55 -7.82 15.27
C ILE A 326 3.53 -8.63 16.08
N THR A 327 3.39 -8.33 17.36
CA THR A 327 2.46 -9.04 18.26
C THR A 327 1.00 -8.85 17.81
N VAL A 328 0.59 -7.62 17.48
CA VAL A 328 -0.78 -7.33 17.02
C VAL A 328 -1.10 -8.09 15.73
N GLU A 329 -0.18 -8.13 14.77
CA GLU A 329 -0.36 -8.87 13.52
C GLU A 329 -0.54 -10.38 13.77
N GLN A 330 0.25 -10.97 14.68
CA GLN A 330 0.09 -12.39 15.06
C GLN A 330 -1.23 -12.65 15.79
N VAL A 331 -1.65 -11.75 16.68
CA VAL A 331 -2.92 -11.85 17.38
C VAL A 331 -4.10 -11.78 16.39
N HIS A 332 -4.07 -10.87 15.41
CA HIS A 332 -5.09 -10.82 14.35
C HIS A 332 -5.16 -12.13 13.54
N GLY A 333 -4.00 -12.69 13.18
CA GLY A 333 -3.93 -14.00 12.52
C GLY A 333 -4.55 -15.13 13.35
N LEU A 334 -4.28 -15.17 14.66
CA LEU A 334 -4.84 -16.14 15.60
C LEU A 334 -6.35 -15.93 15.80
N MET A 335 -6.80 -14.69 15.97
CA MET A 335 -8.22 -14.36 16.08
C MET A 335 -9.00 -14.87 14.88
N SER A 336 -8.47 -14.72 13.66
CA SER A 336 -9.07 -15.29 12.45
C SER A 336 -9.22 -16.82 12.54
N GLN A 337 -8.22 -17.55 13.06
CA GLN A 337 -8.33 -19.01 13.24
C GLN A 337 -9.39 -19.38 14.29
N VAL A 338 -9.43 -18.68 15.42
CA VAL A 338 -10.40 -18.92 16.49
C VAL A 338 -11.82 -18.68 15.99
N ILE A 339 -12.06 -17.60 15.25
CA ILE A 339 -13.36 -17.31 14.64
C ILE A 339 -13.77 -18.44 13.69
N LYS A 340 -12.85 -18.93 12.85
CA LYS A 340 -13.13 -20.05 11.94
C LYS A 340 -13.45 -21.35 12.69
N ASP A 341 -12.73 -21.64 13.77
CA ASP A 341 -12.99 -22.82 14.59
C ASP A 341 -14.38 -22.76 15.26
N ILE A 342 -14.75 -21.59 15.79
CA ILE A 342 -16.08 -21.35 16.36
C ILE A 342 -17.18 -21.52 15.29
N LEU A 343 -16.99 -20.93 14.11
CA LEU A 343 -17.99 -20.95 13.05
C LEU A 343 -18.19 -22.34 12.43
N PHE A 344 -17.11 -23.10 12.21
CA PHE A 344 -17.15 -24.33 11.41
C PHE A 344 -17.00 -25.61 12.22
N ASN A 345 -16.24 -25.61 13.31
CA ASN A 345 -15.90 -26.83 14.06
C ASN A 345 -16.74 -26.98 15.34
N SER A 346 -17.09 -25.88 16.00
CA SER A 346 -17.83 -25.91 17.27
C SER A 346 -19.31 -26.31 17.14
N VAL A 347 -19.89 -26.19 15.94
CA VAL A 347 -21.30 -26.55 15.65
C VAL A 347 -21.56 -28.06 15.80
N HIS A 348 -20.55 -28.91 15.58
CA HIS A 348 -20.69 -30.36 15.73
C HIS A 348 -20.68 -30.84 17.19
N GLN A 349 -20.05 -30.08 18.10
CA GLN A 349 -19.99 -30.46 19.52
C GLN A 349 -21.32 -30.24 20.25
N SER A 350 -22.08 -29.22 19.86
CA SER A 350 -23.40 -28.93 20.45
C SER A 350 -24.53 -29.87 19.99
N ASN A 351 -24.37 -30.53 18.83
CA ASN A 351 -25.34 -31.53 18.35
C ASN A 351 -25.08 -32.94 18.89
N ARG A 352 -23.85 -33.27 19.32
CA ARG A 352 -23.57 -34.57 19.97
C ARG A 352 -24.13 -34.68 21.39
N SER A 353 -24.42 -33.58 22.07
CA SER A 353 -25.03 -33.58 23.41
C SER A 353 -26.56 -33.72 23.39
N LYS A 354 -27.19 -33.69 22.22
CA LYS A 354 -28.59 -34.09 22.05
C LYS A 354 -28.64 -35.56 21.62
N THR A 355 -28.59 -36.43 22.60
CA THR A 355 -28.92 -37.85 22.47
C THR A 355 -30.27 -37.98 21.74
N GLU A 356 -30.28 -38.58 20.56
CA GLU A 356 -31.50 -39.13 19.98
C GLU A 356 -32.10 -40.15 20.96
N PRO A 357 -33.43 -40.16 21.19
CA PRO A 357 -34.04 -41.22 21.96
C PRO A 357 -33.85 -42.54 21.19
N SER A 358 -33.30 -43.54 21.89
CA SER A 358 -33.07 -44.89 21.40
C SER A 358 -34.25 -45.42 20.59
N GLY A 359 -34.00 -45.83 19.35
CA GLY A 359 -34.97 -46.57 18.54
C GLY A 359 -35.43 -47.88 19.22
N PRO A 360 -36.55 -48.46 18.79
CA PRO A 360 -37.21 -49.55 19.51
C PRO A 360 -36.37 -50.82 19.50
N GLU A 361 -36.37 -51.55 20.63
CA GLU A 361 -35.65 -52.82 20.83
C GLU A 361 -36.09 -53.90 19.83
N PRO A 362 -35.17 -54.79 19.40
CA PRO A 362 -35.51 -55.87 18.48
C PRO A 362 -36.31 -56.96 19.21
N MET A 363 -37.38 -57.43 18.56
CA MET A 363 -38.16 -58.57 19.00
C MET A 363 -37.31 -59.84 19.08
N VAL A 364 -37.32 -60.47 20.26
CA VAL A 364 -36.79 -61.82 20.48
C VAL A 364 -37.75 -62.83 19.85
N GLU A 365 -37.29 -63.58 18.85
CA GLU A 365 -37.99 -64.76 18.32
C GLU A 365 -37.94 -65.89 19.36
N SER A 366 -39.10 -66.51 19.62
CA SER A 366 -39.25 -67.74 20.42
C SER A 366 -39.17 -68.98 19.54
#